data_AF-A0A7S1WPF0-F1
#
_entry.id   AF-A0A7S1WPF0-F1
#
_cell.length_a   1.000
_cell.length_b   1.000
_cell.length_c   1.000
_cell.angle_alpha   90.00
_cell.angle_beta   90.00
_cell.angle_gamma   90.00
#
_symmetry.space_group_name_H-M   'P 1'
#
loop_
_entity.id
_entity.type
_entity.pdbx_description
1 polymer ?
#
loop_
_entity_poly.entity_id
_entity_poly.type
_entity_poly.pdbx_seq_one_letter_code
_entity_poly.pdbx_strand_id
1 'polypeptide(L)'
;ATNPILAANPMLAVSMMNNQLLLQQHQQMARPKASAAEPQVAMVDPDVQELCDQFHIEDRHTARLNEIMKKRQDTFEADMLKLWEKLEDAREPAGLLVVKMREMEEGTFIGKQKADKGLTSLVKKYGLDGTAESRLADICSRFDEPKRQEMYDELERHFEVSNRPSAMAMMLLRKLSEGIPLGRPGPVAPGSYLDKKMRDRQDKGDKDKGDKDKDRDRDRDRD
;
A
#
# COMPACT_ATOMS: atom_id res chain seq x y z
N ALA A 1 -57.50 55.46 76.57
CA ALA A 1 -58.69 54.60 76.70
C ALA A 1 -58.59 53.49 75.67
N THR A 2 -59.03 52.28 76.05
CA THR A 2 -59.57 51.21 75.19
C THR A 2 -58.64 50.54 74.14
N ASN A 3 -58.16 49.35 74.49
CA ASN A 3 -58.28 48.15 73.63
C ASN A 3 -59.65 47.46 73.99
N PRO A 4 -60.22 46.44 73.30
CA PRO A 4 -59.61 45.50 72.33
C PRO A 4 -60.56 44.93 71.20
N ILE A 5 -60.03 43.94 70.44
CA ILE A 5 -60.69 42.79 69.74
C ILE A 5 -61.35 42.98 68.36
N LEU A 6 -60.81 42.26 67.35
CA LEU A 6 -61.48 41.46 66.30
C LEU A 6 -60.35 40.70 65.55
N ALA A 7 -60.00 39.48 65.93
CA ALA A 7 -60.58 38.21 65.48
C ALA A 7 -60.73 38.11 63.95
N ALA A 8 -59.86 37.32 63.28
CA ALA A 8 -60.21 36.52 62.09
C ALA A 8 -59.04 35.62 61.60
N ASN A 9 -59.27 34.30 61.71
CA ASN A 9 -58.95 33.24 60.73
C ASN A 9 -57.49 32.79 60.45
N PRO A 10 -57.07 31.64 61.03
CA PRO A 10 -55.86 30.91 60.64
C PRO A 10 -56.03 30.01 59.38
N MET A 11 -57.16 30.08 58.67
CA MET A 11 -57.46 29.21 57.50
C MET A 11 -56.86 29.70 56.16
N LEU A 12 -56.08 30.79 56.14
CA LEU A 12 -55.45 31.31 54.91
C LEU A 12 -53.98 30.88 54.75
N ALA A 13 -53.37 30.22 55.75
CA ALA A 13 -51.97 29.82 55.69
C ALA A 13 -51.72 28.45 55.01
N VAL A 14 -52.76 27.63 54.80
CA VAL A 14 -52.59 26.26 54.27
C VAL A 14 -52.67 26.18 52.74
N SER A 15 -53.17 27.21 52.06
CA SER A 15 -53.32 27.17 50.59
C SER A 15 -52.07 27.59 49.80
N MET A 16 -51.07 28.20 50.44
CA MET A 16 -49.85 28.64 49.73
C MET A 16 -48.69 27.63 49.76
N MET A 17 -48.75 26.60 50.59
CA MET A 17 -47.72 25.54 50.60
C MET A 17 -47.97 24.42 49.58
N ASN A 18 -49.19 24.28 49.06
CA ASN A 18 -49.51 23.20 48.11
C ASN A 18 -49.13 23.53 46.65
N ASN A 19 -48.82 24.80 46.34
CA ASN A 19 -48.47 25.23 44.99
C ASN A 19 -46.95 25.35 44.76
N GLN A 20 -46.13 25.30 45.83
CA GLN A 20 -44.67 25.34 45.74
C GLN A 20 -44.06 23.96 45.45
N LEU A 21 -44.72 22.87 45.87
CA LEU A 21 -44.24 21.51 45.64
C LEU A 21 -44.43 21.06 44.18
N LEU A 22 -45.42 21.59 43.46
CA LEU A 22 -45.63 21.32 42.03
C LEU A 22 -44.67 22.11 41.12
N LEU A 23 -44.11 23.22 41.60
CA LEU A 23 -43.10 23.99 40.87
C LEU A 23 -41.69 23.39 41.02
N GLN A 24 -41.42 22.67 42.12
CA GLN A 24 -40.13 22.00 42.32
C GLN A 24 -40.02 20.67 41.56
N GLN A 25 -41.15 20.03 41.22
CA GLN A 25 -41.14 18.80 40.40
C GLN A 25 -40.94 19.09 38.89
N HIS A 26 -41.28 20.28 38.40
CA HIS A 26 -41.00 20.68 37.01
C HIS A 26 -39.55 21.12 36.76
N GLN A 27 -38.78 21.46 37.80
CA GLN A 27 -37.35 21.80 37.65
C GLN A 27 -36.41 20.59 37.52
N GLN A 28 -36.88 19.37 37.81
CA GLN A 28 -36.06 18.15 37.64
C GLN A 28 -36.13 17.54 36.22
N MET A 29 -36.97 18.06 35.31
CA MET A 29 -37.01 17.59 33.91
C MET A 29 -36.19 18.46 32.93
N ALA A 30 -35.59 19.55 33.41
CA ALA A 30 -34.63 20.34 32.64
C ALA A 30 -33.19 20.03 33.08
N ARG A 31 -32.87 18.74 33.24
CA ARG A 31 -31.49 18.31 33.09
C ARG A 31 -31.21 18.48 31.59
N PRO A 32 -30.32 19.38 31.13
CA PRO A 32 -29.81 19.23 29.79
C PRO A 32 -29.23 17.82 29.78
N LYS A 33 -29.87 16.90 29.06
CA LYS A 33 -29.17 15.74 28.52
C LYS A 33 -27.91 16.35 27.96
N ALA A 34 -26.77 16.04 28.59
CA ALA A 34 -25.47 16.31 28.04
C ALA A 34 -25.64 16.06 26.56
N SER A 35 -25.59 17.16 25.80
CA SER A 35 -25.85 17.14 24.37
C SER A 35 -25.04 15.95 23.91
N ALA A 36 -25.75 14.96 23.36
CA ALA A 36 -25.12 13.96 22.53
C ALA A 36 -24.09 14.76 21.75
N ALA A 37 -22.82 14.44 21.97
CA ALA A 37 -21.73 15.05 21.24
C ALA A 37 -22.26 15.11 19.82
N GLU A 38 -22.44 16.33 19.30
CA GLU A 38 -22.57 16.50 17.87
C GLU A 38 -21.50 15.58 17.31
N PRO A 39 -21.83 14.63 16.41
CA PRO A 39 -20.79 13.82 15.83
C PRO A 39 -19.83 14.87 15.30
N GLN A 40 -18.68 15.00 15.96
CA GLN A 40 -17.60 15.82 15.47
C GLN A 40 -17.41 15.18 14.12
N VAL A 41 -17.88 15.85 13.07
CA VAL A 41 -17.79 15.37 11.71
C VAL A 41 -16.29 15.34 11.55
N ALA A 42 -15.73 14.17 11.81
CA ALA A 42 -14.34 14.03 12.19
C ALA A 42 -13.62 14.20 10.88
N MET A 43 -13.36 15.46 10.50
CA MET A 43 -13.20 15.93 9.12
C MET A 43 -12.63 14.79 8.30
N VAL A 44 -13.54 14.08 7.64
CA VAL A 44 -13.15 12.97 6.79
C VAL A 44 -12.50 13.64 5.61
N ASP A 45 -11.31 13.18 5.28
CA ASP A 45 -10.64 13.68 4.10
C ASP A 45 -11.58 13.52 2.88
N PRO A 46 -11.75 14.55 2.03
CA PRO A 46 -12.70 14.49 0.92
C PRO A 46 -12.43 13.28 0.00
N ASP A 47 -11.17 12.89 -0.20
CA ASP A 47 -10.82 11.75 -1.05
C ASP A 47 -11.25 10.41 -0.43
N VAL A 48 -11.16 10.31 0.91
CA VAL A 48 -11.63 9.13 1.66
C VAL A 48 -13.15 9.04 1.64
N GLN A 49 -13.83 10.19 1.77
CA GLN A 49 -15.28 10.25 1.72
C GLN A 49 -15.79 9.85 0.32
N GLU A 50 -15.19 10.40 -0.73
CA GLU A 50 -15.57 10.08 -2.12
C GLU A 50 -15.40 8.59 -2.42
N LEU A 51 -14.27 7.99 -2.02
CA LEU A 51 -14.04 6.55 -2.18
C LEU A 51 -15.12 5.73 -1.45
N CYS A 52 -15.43 6.09 -0.20
CA CYS A 52 -16.42 5.36 0.59
C CYS A 52 -17.84 5.50 0.03
N ASP A 53 -18.20 6.69 -0.46
CA ASP A 53 -19.51 6.94 -1.06
C ASP A 53 -19.67 6.18 -2.39
N GLN A 54 -18.62 6.17 -3.22
CA GLN A 54 -18.60 5.50 -4.52
C GLN A 54 -18.83 3.98 -4.42
N PHE A 55 -18.27 3.35 -3.39
CA PHE A 55 -18.39 1.90 -3.16
C PHE A 55 -19.41 1.52 -2.10
N HIS A 56 -20.22 2.47 -1.62
CA HIS A 56 -21.25 2.30 -0.59
C HIS A 56 -20.72 1.63 0.70
N ILE A 57 -19.58 2.12 1.18
CA ILE A 57 -18.91 1.63 2.38
C ILE A 57 -19.56 2.25 3.62
N GLU A 58 -19.78 1.45 4.68
CA GLU A 58 -20.34 1.93 5.94
C GLU A 58 -19.46 2.97 6.63
N ASP A 59 -20.08 3.97 7.26
CA ASP A 59 -19.41 5.07 7.99
C ASP A 59 -18.37 4.59 9.01
N ARG A 60 -18.61 3.41 9.61
CA ARG A 60 -17.67 2.79 10.56
C ARG A 60 -16.32 2.49 9.91
N HIS A 61 -16.31 2.05 8.66
CA HIS A 61 -15.10 1.78 7.90
C HIS A 61 -14.47 3.07 7.38
N THR A 62 -15.28 4.04 6.97
CA THR A 62 -14.83 5.39 6.58
C THR A 62 -14.02 6.07 7.69
N ALA A 63 -14.56 6.09 8.91
CA ALA A 63 -13.87 6.68 10.06
C ALA A 63 -12.55 5.96 10.36
N ARG A 64 -12.52 4.62 10.26
CA ARG A 64 -11.29 3.84 10.49
C ARG A 64 -10.24 4.10 9.40
N LEU A 65 -10.65 4.15 8.14
CA LEU A 65 -9.76 4.44 7.02
C LEU A 65 -9.15 5.83 7.16
N ASN A 66 -9.94 6.85 7.52
CA ASN A 66 -9.46 8.21 7.78
C ASN A 66 -8.35 8.24 8.85
N GLU A 67 -8.52 7.52 9.96
CA GLU A 67 -7.51 7.46 11.02
C GLU A 67 -6.22 6.75 10.60
N ILE A 68 -6.31 5.73 9.74
CA ILE A 68 -5.12 5.06 9.16
C ILE A 68 -4.40 6.03 8.22
N MET A 69 -5.15 6.73 7.37
CA MET A 69 -4.61 7.67 6.39
C MET A 69 -3.94 8.88 7.02
N LYS A 70 -4.46 9.39 8.15
CA LYS A 70 -3.80 10.46 8.92
C LYS A 70 -2.39 10.07 9.41
N LYS A 71 -2.12 8.78 9.61
CA LYS A 71 -0.79 8.30 10.01
C LYS A 71 0.17 8.15 8.84
N ARG A 72 -0.33 8.08 7.60
CA ARG A 72 0.41 7.76 6.37
C ARG A 72 0.31 8.89 5.34
N GLN A 73 0.44 10.14 5.79
CA GLN A 73 0.30 11.31 4.91
C GLN A 73 1.35 11.38 3.79
N ASP A 74 2.50 10.75 4.00
CA ASP A 74 3.59 10.63 3.03
C ASP A 74 3.24 9.74 1.83
N THR A 75 2.37 8.75 2.02
CA THR A 75 1.97 7.76 0.99
C THR A 75 0.49 7.86 0.63
N PHE A 76 -0.22 8.87 1.13
CA PHE A 76 -1.67 9.03 1.02
C PHE A 76 -2.19 8.90 -0.41
N GLU A 77 -1.71 9.74 -1.34
CA GLU A 77 -2.17 9.76 -2.74
C GLU A 77 -1.94 8.40 -3.43
N ALA A 78 -0.78 7.78 -3.19
CA ALA A 78 -0.42 6.49 -3.78
C ALA A 78 -1.28 5.34 -3.21
N ASP A 79 -1.57 5.39 -1.91
CA ASP A 79 -2.40 4.41 -1.23
C ASP A 79 -3.87 4.54 -1.66
N MET A 80 -4.40 5.76 -1.80
CA MET A 80 -5.77 6.04 -2.26
C MET A 80 -6.01 5.57 -3.69
N LEU A 81 -5.10 5.87 -4.62
CA LEU A 81 -5.20 5.38 -6.01
C LEU A 81 -5.21 3.85 -6.08
N LYS A 82 -4.37 3.18 -5.28
CA LYS A 82 -4.31 1.72 -5.27
C LYS A 82 -5.55 1.09 -4.63
N LEU A 83 -6.10 1.72 -3.59
CA LEU A 83 -7.38 1.31 -3.03
C LEU A 83 -8.49 1.41 -4.08
N TRP A 84 -8.56 2.51 -4.83
CA TRP A 84 -9.56 2.70 -5.88
C TRP A 84 -9.53 1.58 -6.92
N GLU A 85 -8.35 1.31 -7.50
CA GLU A 85 -8.17 0.24 -8.49
C GLU A 85 -8.55 -1.14 -7.94
N LYS A 86 -8.20 -1.41 -6.67
CA LYS A 86 -8.48 -2.70 -6.04
C LYS A 86 -9.95 -2.87 -5.69
N LEU A 87 -10.62 -1.81 -5.28
CA LEU A 87 -12.05 -1.83 -4.96
C LEU A 87 -12.93 -1.89 -6.21
N GLU A 88 -12.48 -1.29 -7.32
CA GLU A 88 -13.17 -1.36 -8.61
C GLU A 88 -13.22 -2.79 -9.19
N ASP A 89 -12.14 -3.57 -9.05
CA ASP A 89 -12.08 -4.96 -9.50
C ASP A 89 -12.71 -5.95 -8.49
N ALA A 90 -13.03 -5.50 -7.26
CA ALA A 90 -13.48 -6.37 -6.19
C ALA A 90 -14.95 -6.75 -6.33
N ARG A 91 -15.25 -8.04 -6.12
CA ARG A 91 -16.64 -8.53 -6.01
C ARG A 91 -17.37 -7.98 -4.78
N GLU A 92 -16.64 -7.74 -3.69
CA GLU A 92 -17.14 -7.22 -2.41
C GLU A 92 -16.19 -6.12 -1.89
N PRO A 93 -16.40 -4.84 -2.25
CA PRO A 93 -15.47 -3.77 -1.94
C PRO A 93 -15.33 -3.49 -0.44
N ALA A 94 -16.44 -3.51 0.32
CA ALA A 94 -16.40 -3.29 1.77
C ALA A 94 -15.55 -4.33 2.51
N GLY A 95 -15.69 -5.62 2.16
CA GLY A 95 -14.90 -6.70 2.74
C GLY A 95 -13.42 -6.58 2.40
N LEU A 96 -13.10 -6.26 1.13
CA LEU A 96 -11.72 -6.06 0.70
C LEU A 96 -11.08 -4.85 1.40
N LEU A 97 -11.82 -3.76 1.59
CA LEU A 97 -11.32 -2.58 2.30
C LEU A 97 -10.87 -2.94 3.72
N VAL A 98 -11.62 -3.78 4.44
CA VAL A 98 -11.24 -4.23 5.79
C VAL A 98 -9.91 -4.98 5.80
N VAL A 99 -9.69 -5.83 4.79
CA VAL A 99 -8.40 -6.52 4.62
C VAL A 99 -7.28 -5.52 4.32
N LYS A 100 -7.52 -4.54 3.45
CA LYS A 100 -6.52 -3.52 3.11
C LYS A 100 -6.19 -2.56 4.26
N MET A 101 -7.19 -2.15 5.04
CA MET A 101 -6.98 -1.40 6.28
C MET A 101 -6.09 -2.18 7.26
N ARG A 102 -6.31 -3.50 7.40
CA ARG A 102 -5.46 -4.36 8.23
C ARG A 102 -4.03 -4.44 7.69
N GLU A 103 -3.85 -4.63 6.39
CA GLU A 103 -2.52 -4.61 5.75
C GLU A 103 -1.81 -3.26 5.98
N MET A 104 -2.53 -2.14 5.97
CA MET A 104 -1.97 -0.81 6.24
C MET A 104 -1.52 -0.65 7.69
N GLU A 105 -2.31 -1.15 8.65
CA GLU A 105 -1.98 -1.17 10.08
C GLU A 105 -0.76 -2.06 10.36
N GLU A 106 -0.64 -3.20 9.68
CA GLU A 106 0.50 -4.12 9.77
C GLU A 106 1.74 -3.61 9.00
N GLY A 107 1.62 -2.50 8.26
CA GLY A 107 2.69 -1.95 7.42
C GLY A 107 3.02 -2.80 6.19
N THR A 108 2.16 -3.77 5.85
CA THR A 108 2.34 -4.64 4.68
C THR A 108 1.69 -4.07 3.42
N PHE A 109 0.79 -3.09 3.57
CA PHE A 109 0.19 -2.39 2.44
C PHE A 109 1.20 -1.45 1.78
N ILE A 110 1.37 -1.65 0.49
CA ILE A 110 2.24 -0.86 -0.37
C ILE A 110 1.35 -0.18 -1.38
N GLY A 111 1.31 1.16 -1.42
CA GLY A 111 0.55 1.94 -2.40
C GLY A 111 1.00 1.77 -3.85
N LYS A 112 0.44 2.61 -4.73
CA LYS A 112 0.87 2.70 -6.13
C LYS A 112 2.22 3.41 -6.20
N GLN A 113 3.29 2.67 -5.91
CA GLN A 113 4.66 3.18 -6.05
C GLN A 113 4.98 3.44 -7.52
N LYS A 114 5.73 4.53 -7.78
CA LYS A 114 6.31 4.77 -9.11
C LYS A 114 7.16 3.56 -9.46
N ALA A 115 6.93 2.98 -10.63
CA ALA A 115 7.69 1.84 -11.11
C ALA A 115 9.20 2.13 -10.98
N ASP A 116 9.89 1.34 -10.17
CA ASP A 116 11.33 1.46 -9.98
C ASP A 116 12.02 1.27 -11.33
N LYS A 117 12.70 2.31 -11.83
CA LYS A 117 13.39 2.26 -13.13
C LYS A 117 14.39 1.11 -13.19
N GLY A 118 15.01 0.79 -12.04
CA GLY A 118 15.90 -0.37 -11.89
C GLY A 118 15.17 -1.69 -12.13
N LEU A 119 14.04 -1.90 -11.44
CA LEU A 119 13.24 -3.12 -11.60
C LEU A 119 12.69 -3.26 -13.03
N THR A 120 12.15 -2.18 -13.63
CA THR A 120 11.68 -2.21 -15.02
C THR A 120 12.79 -2.57 -16.00
N SER A 121 14.02 -2.13 -15.74
CA SER A 121 15.18 -2.47 -16.57
C SER A 121 15.55 -3.96 -16.44
N LEU A 122 15.50 -4.51 -15.23
CA LEU A 122 15.70 -5.95 -15.00
C LEU A 122 14.62 -6.81 -15.67
N VAL A 123 13.35 -6.43 -15.51
CA VAL A 123 12.21 -7.13 -16.12
C VAL A 123 12.35 -7.17 -17.64
N LYS A 124 12.73 -6.05 -18.27
CA LYS A 124 12.97 -5.99 -19.73
C LYS A 124 14.21 -6.76 -20.17
N LYS A 125 15.32 -6.67 -19.43
CA LYS A 125 16.59 -7.32 -19.78
C LYS A 125 16.50 -8.85 -19.72
N TYR A 126 15.81 -9.38 -18.71
CA TYR A 126 15.72 -10.81 -18.46
C TYR A 126 14.37 -11.44 -18.86
N GLY A 127 13.39 -10.62 -19.28
CA GLY A 127 12.06 -11.10 -19.68
C GLY A 127 11.29 -11.72 -18.51
N LEU A 128 11.18 -10.99 -17.40
CA LEU A 128 10.45 -11.47 -16.23
C LEU A 128 8.94 -11.45 -16.46
N ASP A 129 8.26 -12.54 -16.13
CA ASP A 129 6.79 -12.59 -16.09
C ASP A 129 6.19 -11.56 -15.10
N GLY A 130 4.99 -11.06 -15.40
CA GLY A 130 4.32 -10.03 -14.59
C GLY A 130 4.07 -10.43 -13.13
N THR A 131 3.92 -11.73 -12.84
CA THR A 131 3.81 -12.23 -11.47
C THR A 131 5.13 -12.07 -10.70
N ALA A 132 6.27 -12.35 -11.35
CA ALA A 132 7.59 -12.19 -10.74
C ALA A 132 7.92 -10.71 -10.55
N GLU A 133 7.59 -9.86 -11.52
CA GLU A 133 7.70 -8.40 -11.42
C GLU A 133 6.91 -7.86 -10.22
N SER A 134 5.63 -8.21 -10.11
CA SER A 134 4.77 -7.73 -9.02
C SER A 134 5.31 -8.12 -7.64
N ARG A 135 5.77 -9.37 -7.49
CA ARG A 135 6.33 -9.86 -6.23
C ARG A 135 7.68 -9.22 -5.89
N LEU A 136 8.53 -8.98 -6.88
CA LEU A 136 9.79 -8.28 -6.67
C LEU A 136 9.54 -6.82 -6.29
N ALA A 137 8.60 -6.14 -6.95
CA ALA A 137 8.20 -4.78 -6.60
C ALA A 137 7.73 -4.71 -5.14
N ASP A 138 6.89 -5.65 -4.71
CA ASP A 138 6.36 -5.70 -3.34
C ASP A 138 7.45 -5.89 -2.27
N ILE A 139 8.54 -6.61 -2.61
CA ILE A 139 9.65 -6.82 -1.68
C ILE A 139 10.61 -5.64 -1.70
N CYS A 140 10.97 -5.16 -2.90
CA CYS A 140 11.87 -4.02 -3.07
C CYS A 140 11.33 -2.75 -2.41
N SER A 141 10.01 -2.54 -2.39
CA SER A 141 9.40 -1.38 -1.73
C SER A 141 9.48 -1.40 -0.21
N ARG A 142 9.86 -2.53 0.41
CA ARG A 142 10.01 -2.64 1.88
C ARG A 142 11.40 -2.21 2.35
N PHE A 143 12.35 -2.01 1.44
CA PHE A 143 13.74 -1.69 1.76
C PHE A 143 14.09 -0.26 1.35
N ASP A 144 15.06 0.33 2.05
CA ASP A 144 15.59 1.65 1.72
C ASP A 144 16.33 1.66 0.38
N GLU A 145 16.40 2.83 -0.27
CA GLU A 145 17.09 3.06 -1.55
C GLU A 145 18.48 2.39 -1.66
N PRO A 146 19.42 2.54 -0.69
CA PRO A 146 20.75 1.93 -0.82
C PRO A 146 20.68 0.39 -0.82
N LYS A 147 19.84 -0.19 0.04
CA LYS A 147 19.70 -1.65 0.16
C LYS A 147 18.97 -2.23 -1.05
N ARG A 148 18.00 -1.49 -1.60
CA ARG A 148 17.31 -1.83 -2.84
C ARG A 148 18.28 -1.90 -4.02
N GLN A 149 19.21 -0.96 -4.12
CA GLN A 149 20.23 -0.97 -5.17
C GLN A 149 21.16 -2.19 -5.06
N GLU A 150 21.64 -2.51 -3.85
CA GLU A 150 22.45 -3.72 -3.61
C GLU A 150 21.69 -5.00 -4.01
N MET A 151 20.39 -5.08 -3.69
CA MET A 151 19.55 -6.20 -4.11
C MET A 151 19.43 -6.31 -5.63
N TYR A 152 19.33 -5.20 -6.35
CA TYR A 152 19.29 -5.22 -7.82
C TYR A 152 20.59 -5.75 -8.41
N ASP A 153 21.74 -5.34 -7.87
CA ASP A 153 23.05 -5.82 -8.31
C ASP A 153 23.21 -7.33 -8.05
N GLU A 154 22.73 -7.82 -6.90
CA GLU A 154 22.74 -9.26 -6.61
C GLU A 154 21.79 -10.03 -7.53
N LEU A 155 20.56 -9.55 -7.69
CA LEU A 155 19.57 -10.16 -8.59
C LEU A 155 20.10 -10.27 -10.02
N GLU A 156 20.77 -9.22 -10.50
CA GLU A 156 21.37 -9.20 -11.83
C GLU A 156 22.38 -10.34 -12.00
N ARG A 157 23.29 -10.53 -11.05
CA ARG A 157 24.28 -11.64 -11.10
C ARG A 157 23.64 -13.01 -11.14
N HIS A 158 22.53 -13.21 -10.41
CA HIS A 158 21.80 -14.48 -10.39
C HIS A 158 20.96 -14.71 -11.65
N PHE A 159 20.42 -13.65 -12.25
CA PHE A 159 19.67 -13.73 -13.50
C PHE A 159 20.58 -13.94 -14.70
N GLU A 160 21.80 -13.41 -14.69
CA GLU A 160 22.78 -13.58 -15.77
C GLU A 160 23.17 -15.05 -16.00
N VAL A 161 23.25 -15.84 -14.93
CA VAL A 161 23.64 -17.26 -14.98
C VAL A 161 22.45 -18.19 -15.20
N SER A 162 21.22 -17.73 -15.01
CA SER A 162 20.02 -18.55 -15.10
C SER A 162 19.42 -18.53 -16.51
N ASN A 163 18.88 -19.66 -16.95
CA ASN A 163 18.08 -19.75 -18.18
C ASN A 163 16.57 -19.54 -17.93
N ARG A 164 16.16 -19.42 -16.66
CA ARG A 164 14.78 -19.17 -16.22
C ARG A 164 14.77 -18.11 -15.12
N PRO A 165 14.95 -16.82 -15.47
CA PRO A 165 15.10 -15.75 -14.49
C PRO A 165 13.83 -15.56 -13.64
N SER A 166 12.63 -15.75 -14.20
CA SER A 166 11.38 -15.66 -13.41
C SER A 166 11.25 -16.73 -12.33
N ALA A 167 11.60 -17.99 -12.64
CA ALA A 167 11.60 -19.06 -11.65
C ALA A 167 12.67 -18.80 -10.57
N MET A 168 13.84 -18.34 -10.98
CA MET A 168 14.92 -17.96 -10.06
C MET A 168 14.48 -16.82 -9.13
N ALA A 169 13.85 -15.76 -9.67
CA ALA A 169 13.29 -14.66 -8.89
C ALA A 169 12.35 -15.18 -7.79
N MET A 170 11.40 -16.04 -8.16
CA MET A 170 10.45 -16.65 -7.22
C MET A 170 11.12 -17.47 -6.12
N MET A 171 12.18 -18.21 -6.43
CA MET A 171 12.97 -18.96 -5.43
C MET A 171 13.73 -18.04 -4.47
N LEU A 172 14.17 -16.88 -4.96
CA LEU A 172 14.94 -15.91 -4.18
C LEU A 172 14.05 -14.96 -3.38
N LEU A 173 12.74 -14.83 -3.70
CA LEU A 173 11.80 -13.96 -2.97
C LEU A 173 11.86 -14.17 -1.46
N ARG A 174 11.95 -15.42 -1.00
CA ARG A 174 12.01 -15.72 0.44
C ARG A 174 13.26 -15.11 1.08
N LYS A 175 14.43 -15.29 0.47
CA LYS A 175 15.70 -14.73 0.95
C LYS A 175 15.71 -13.20 0.89
N LEU A 176 15.16 -12.63 -0.18
CA LEU A 176 15.01 -11.19 -0.34
C LEU A 176 14.10 -10.61 0.73
N SER A 177 12.99 -11.27 1.06
CA SER A 177 12.07 -10.80 2.10
C SER A 177 12.68 -10.82 3.51
N GLU A 178 13.57 -11.79 3.77
CA GLU A 178 14.30 -11.91 5.03
C GLU A 178 15.55 -10.99 5.08
N GLY A 179 15.88 -10.32 3.96
CA GLY A 179 17.06 -9.45 3.85
C GLY A 179 18.39 -10.21 3.91
N ILE A 180 18.37 -11.52 3.60
CA ILE A 180 19.55 -12.37 3.60
C ILE A 180 20.26 -12.22 2.24
N PRO A 181 21.59 -12.01 2.22
CA PRO A 181 22.35 -11.93 0.97
C PRO A 181 22.14 -13.19 0.14
N LEU A 182 21.92 -13.03 -1.17
CA LEU A 182 21.53 -14.13 -2.06
C LEU A 182 22.66 -15.17 -2.26
N GLY A 183 23.89 -14.81 -1.87
CA GLY A 183 25.07 -15.65 -1.97
C GLY A 183 25.66 -15.63 -3.37
N ARG A 184 26.63 -16.52 -3.62
CA ARG A 184 27.30 -16.60 -4.92
C ARG A 184 26.35 -17.18 -5.98
N PRO A 185 26.29 -16.60 -7.20
CA PRO A 185 25.54 -17.18 -8.29
C PRO A 185 26.10 -18.56 -8.65
N GLY A 186 25.20 -19.46 -9.07
CA GLY A 186 25.57 -20.80 -9.52
C GLY A 186 26.38 -20.80 -10.81
N PRO A 187 26.82 -21.98 -11.28
CA PRO A 187 27.49 -22.10 -12.57
C PRO A 187 26.56 -21.62 -13.70
N VAL A 188 27.16 -21.05 -14.75
CA VAL A 188 26.43 -20.54 -15.93
C VAL A 188 25.63 -21.67 -16.55
N ALA A 189 24.30 -21.53 -16.56
CA ALA A 189 23.43 -22.53 -17.16
C ALA A 189 23.47 -22.42 -18.70
N PRO A 190 23.45 -23.56 -19.44
CA PRO A 190 23.25 -23.54 -20.87
C PRO A 190 21.97 -22.80 -21.26
N GLY A 191 22.06 -21.88 -22.22
CA GLY A 191 20.96 -21.01 -22.66
C GLY A 191 20.70 -19.78 -21.79
N SER A 192 21.48 -19.55 -20.73
CA SER A 192 21.46 -18.31 -19.94
C SER A 192 21.95 -17.10 -20.74
N TYR A 193 21.75 -15.90 -20.20
CA TYR A 193 22.21 -14.66 -20.83
C TYR A 193 23.72 -14.65 -21.07
N LEU A 194 24.50 -15.11 -20.08
CA LEU A 194 25.97 -15.22 -20.22
C LEU A 194 26.38 -16.29 -21.24
N ASP A 195 25.72 -17.44 -21.26
CA ASP A 195 26.02 -18.50 -22.24
C ASP A 195 25.80 -18.02 -23.68
N LYS A 196 24.68 -17.32 -23.93
CA LYS A 196 24.41 -16.69 -25.24
C LYS A 196 25.47 -15.66 -25.62
N LYS A 197 25.84 -14.77 -24.68
CA LYS A 197 26.86 -13.75 -24.90
C LYS A 197 28.25 -14.33 -25.17
N MET A 198 28.58 -15.46 -24.54
CA MET A 198 29.84 -16.19 -24.79
C MET A 198 29.84 -16.83 -26.18
N ARG A 199 28.75 -17.51 -26.57
CA ARG A 199 28.59 -18.10 -27.90
C ARG A 199 28.67 -17.05 -29.02
N ASP A 200 27.95 -15.94 -28.87
CA ASP A 200 27.96 -14.85 -29.86
C ASP A 200 29.36 -14.25 -30.08
N ARG A 201 30.19 -14.21 -29.03
CA ARG A 201 31.59 -13.76 -29.13
C ARG A 201 32.47 -14.76 -29.84
N GLN A 202 32.26 -16.06 -29.58
CA GLN A 202 33.02 -17.13 -30.22
C GLN A 202 32.72 -17.19 -31.73
N ASP A 203 31.44 -17.11 -32.11
CA ASP A 203 31.02 -17.15 -33.53
C ASP A 203 31.52 -15.94 -34.33
N LYS A 204 31.64 -14.77 -33.70
CA LYS A 204 32.22 -13.58 -34.34
C LYS A 204 33.73 -13.68 -34.53
N GLY A 205 34.44 -14.35 -33.62
CA GLY A 205 35.89 -14.53 -33.73
C GLY A 205 36.31 -15.46 -34.87
N ASP A 206 35.49 -16.45 -35.22
CA ASP A 206 35.81 -17.43 -36.26
C ASP A 206 35.55 -16.90 -37.68
N LYS A 207 34.54 -16.03 -37.86
CA LYS A 207 34.23 -15.45 -39.19
C LYS A 207 35.33 -14.54 -39.73
N ASP A 208 36.08 -13.85 -38.86
CA ASP A 208 37.12 -12.90 -39.27
C ASP A 208 38.44 -13.58 -39.70
N LYS A 209 38.58 -14.89 -39.45
CA LYS A 209 39.73 -15.68 -39.91
C LYS A 209 39.52 -16.39 -41.25
N GLY A 210 38.29 -16.57 -41.70
CA GLY A 210 37.97 -17.36 -42.90
C GLY A 210 38.21 -16.66 -44.24
N ASP A 211 38.21 -15.33 -44.27
CA ASP A 211 38.28 -14.56 -45.54
C ASP A 211 39.69 -14.12 -45.93
N LYS A 212 40.71 -14.33 -45.09
CA LYS A 212 42.07 -13.85 -45.38
C LYS A 212 42.92 -14.79 -46.25
N ASP A 213 42.46 -16.01 -46.49
CA ASP A 213 43.22 -17.03 -47.22
C ASP A 213 42.72 -17.27 -48.66
N LYS A 214 41.66 -16.58 -49.13
CA LYS A 214 41.12 -16.78 -50.49
C LYS A 214 41.78 -15.95 -51.59
N ASP A 215 42.60 -14.96 -51.25
CA ASP A 215 43.18 -14.04 -52.23
C ASP A 215 44.62 -14.39 -52.66
N ARG A 216 45.19 -15.53 -52.22
CA ARG A 216 46.58 -15.89 -52.54
C ARG A 216 46.80 -16.78 -53.76
N ASP A 217 45.75 -17.32 -54.37
CA ASP A 217 45.88 -18.34 -55.43
C ASP A 217 45.59 -17.84 -56.86
N ARG A 218 45.43 -16.53 -57.10
CA ARG A 218 45.06 -16.02 -58.44
C ARG A 218 46.21 -15.58 -59.36
N ASP A 219 47.46 -15.59 -58.90
CA ASP A 219 48.58 -14.99 -59.66
C ASP A 219 49.59 -15.99 -60.27
N ARG A 220 49.25 -17.29 -60.43
CA ARG A 220 50.24 -18.29 -60.91
C ARG A 220 50.18 -18.75 -62.36
N ASP A 221 49.24 -18.28 -63.18
CA ASP A 221 49.09 -18.78 -64.57
C ASP A 221 49.22 -17.66 -65.62
N ARG A 222 50.40 -17.04 -65.71
CA ARG A 222 50.73 -16.16 -66.85
C ARG A 222 52.22 -16.28 -67.23
N ASP A 223 52.58 -17.38 -67.86
CA ASP A 223 53.78 -17.53 -68.71
C ASP A 223 53.40 -18.31 -69.99
#